data_AF-A0A015JBC8-F1
#
_entry.id   AF-A0A015JBC8-F1
#
_cell.length_a   1.000
_cell.length_b   1.000
_cell.length_c   1.000
_cell.angle_alpha   90.00
_cell.angle_beta   90.00
_cell.angle_gamma   90.00
#
_symmetry.space_group_name_H-M   'P 1'
#
loop_
_entity.id
_entity.type
_entity.pdbx_description
1 polymer ?
#
loop_
_entity_poly.entity_id
_entity_poly.type
_entity_poly.pdbx_seq_one_letter_code
_entity_poly.pdbx_strand_id
1 'polypeptide(L)'
;MQKFGNHEVDKFIQKTQLKTKACRDVLEWIEYDRFENVEYLAKGGFGTIYKAIWKDGSIRSWDSENNKWKRSKYWFREYENFPVVLKCLHNSQDITADFLREIGTHKMILKYIGYVTHCFGITKDPESRDFMIVMGYVINGSLRQHLNNSFNSTKWDEKLKILQDIAKGLAYIHENGLIHRDFHCGNILKEENYALITDLGLCRPANVKPSQNERKELYGVLPYVAPEVLRGKEYTQESDIYGYGIIAYEVCTGLPPYHDIVYDKFLAISICQGLRPKSNYKIPQLILNIIKQCWDADPLKRPKAEELKSLLRDLYYSRENPGNHEIKKQIKEADKINEKLTSSSLLYNGPTLSYTTNPQAVYTSRLLNFKNLPEPKNATDNKVDDNSFGEYSGN
;
A
#
# COMPACT_ATOMS: atom_id res chain seq x y z
N MET A 1 -7.23 -19.06 32.02
CA MET A 1 -6.65 -17.90 31.31
C MET A 1 -5.29 -18.29 30.80
N GLN A 2 -5.11 -18.35 29.48
CA GLN A 2 -3.81 -18.68 28.87
C GLN A 2 -2.98 -17.40 28.83
N LYS A 3 -1.76 -17.43 29.37
CA LYS A 3 -0.78 -16.34 29.34
C LYS A 3 0.14 -16.60 28.14
N PHE A 4 0.29 -15.64 27.23
CA PHE A 4 0.99 -15.84 25.95
C PHE A 4 2.34 -15.11 25.87
N GLY A 5 2.88 -14.69 27.02
CA GLY A 5 4.29 -14.30 27.14
C GLY A 5 4.59 -12.81 27.03
N ASN A 6 3.57 -11.94 26.91
CA ASN A 6 3.67 -10.49 27.17
C ASN A 6 2.29 -9.93 27.57
N HIS A 7 2.22 -9.25 28.73
CA HIS A 7 0.96 -8.77 29.30
C HIS A 7 0.16 -7.84 28.38
N GLU A 8 0.84 -6.96 27.63
CA GLU A 8 0.15 -6.00 26.75
C GLU A 8 -0.42 -6.69 25.50
N VAL A 9 0.32 -7.66 24.93
CA VAL A 9 -0.16 -8.45 23.80
C VAL A 9 -1.32 -9.37 24.22
N ASP A 10 -1.22 -10.02 25.38
CA ASP A 10 -2.29 -10.86 25.94
C ASP A 10 -3.58 -10.06 26.11
N LYS A 11 -3.48 -8.88 26.74
CA LYS A 11 -4.61 -7.98 26.96
C LYS A 11 -5.19 -7.45 25.65
N PHE A 12 -4.33 -7.16 24.68
CA PHE A 12 -4.72 -6.72 23.34
C PHE A 12 -5.53 -7.78 22.60
N ILE A 13 -5.04 -9.02 22.56
CA ILE A 13 -5.72 -10.15 21.90
C ILE A 13 -7.06 -10.42 22.56
N GLN A 14 -7.10 -10.53 23.90
CA GLN A 14 -8.35 -10.77 24.63
C GLN A 14 -9.39 -9.67 24.39
N LYS A 15 -8.99 -8.39 24.44
CA LYS A 15 -9.88 -7.27 24.14
C LYS A 15 -10.40 -7.30 22.70
N THR A 16 -9.58 -7.77 21.77
CA THR A 16 -9.95 -7.94 20.37
C THR A 16 -11.02 -9.02 20.22
N GLN A 17 -10.75 -10.20 20.78
CA GLN A 17 -11.63 -11.37 20.75
C GLN A 17 -13.01 -11.08 21.38
N LEU A 18 -13.06 -10.35 22.49
CA LEU A 18 -14.32 -10.01 23.18
C LEU A 18 -15.25 -9.07 22.39
N LYS A 19 -14.71 -8.27 21.48
CA LYS A 19 -15.50 -7.35 20.66
C LYS A 19 -15.88 -7.95 19.30
N THR A 20 -15.15 -8.96 18.84
CA THR A 20 -15.38 -9.60 17.55
C THR A 20 -16.71 -10.35 17.56
N LYS A 21 -17.55 -10.08 16.55
CA LYS A 21 -18.86 -10.74 16.38
C LYS A 21 -18.83 -11.93 15.40
N ALA A 22 -17.82 -12.01 14.54
CA ALA A 22 -17.68 -13.06 13.54
C ALA A 22 -16.41 -13.88 13.79
N CYS A 23 -16.54 -15.20 13.81
CA CYS A 23 -15.43 -16.12 14.06
C CYS A 23 -14.22 -15.96 13.10
N ARG A 24 -14.43 -15.40 11.90
CA ARG A 24 -13.36 -15.13 10.93
C ARG A 24 -12.54 -13.87 11.24
N ASP A 25 -13.05 -12.97 12.07
CA ASP A 25 -12.37 -11.72 12.43
C ASP A 25 -11.67 -11.84 13.81
N VAL A 26 -11.51 -13.08 14.31
CA VAL A 26 -10.89 -13.37 15.60
C VAL A 26 -9.38 -13.29 15.42
N LEU A 27 -8.74 -12.35 16.11
CA LEU A 27 -7.29 -12.29 16.19
C LEU A 27 -6.78 -13.37 17.16
N GLU A 28 -5.86 -14.20 16.69
CA GLU A 28 -5.31 -15.32 17.45
C GLU A 28 -3.89 -15.04 17.96
N TRP A 29 -3.57 -15.55 19.14
CA TRP A 29 -2.18 -15.88 19.46
C TRP A 29 -1.87 -17.23 18.84
N ILE A 30 -0.84 -17.30 18.02
CA ILE A 30 -0.46 -18.52 17.30
C ILE A 30 0.93 -18.93 17.77
N GLU A 31 1.05 -20.09 18.39
CA GLU A 31 2.34 -20.64 18.80
C GLU A 31 3.25 -20.82 17.57
N TYR A 32 4.51 -20.42 17.70
CA TYR A 32 5.43 -20.38 16.56
C TYR A 32 5.67 -21.77 15.95
N ASP A 33 5.62 -22.82 16.78
CA ASP A 33 5.73 -24.22 16.36
C ASP A 33 4.58 -24.69 15.47
N ARG A 34 3.52 -23.88 15.29
CA ARG A 34 2.41 -24.15 14.35
C ARG A 34 2.74 -23.76 12.92
N PHE A 35 3.89 -23.14 12.67
CA PHE A 35 4.37 -22.78 11.34
C PHE A 35 5.42 -23.77 10.84
N GLU A 36 5.26 -24.23 9.61
CA GLU A 36 6.20 -25.09 8.89
C GLU A 36 6.76 -24.35 7.67
N ASN A 37 7.92 -24.80 7.17
CA ASN A 37 8.57 -24.26 5.97
C ASN A 37 8.70 -22.73 6.04
N VAL A 38 9.23 -22.22 7.15
CA VAL A 38 9.44 -20.79 7.35
C VAL A 38 10.62 -20.34 6.49
N GLU A 39 10.34 -19.55 5.47
CA GLU A 39 11.31 -19.11 4.47
C GLU A 39 11.37 -17.58 4.45
N TYR A 40 12.57 -17.02 4.39
CA TYR A 40 12.75 -15.58 4.18
C TYR A 40 12.14 -15.17 2.83
N LEU A 41 11.31 -14.12 2.84
CA LEU A 41 10.67 -13.59 1.63
C LEU A 41 11.22 -12.21 1.24
N ALA A 42 11.25 -11.27 2.18
CA ALA A 42 11.69 -9.90 1.91
C ALA A 42 12.03 -9.13 3.19
N LYS A 43 12.77 -8.04 3.04
CA LYS A 43 13.02 -7.07 4.13
C LYS A 43 12.39 -5.73 3.77
N GLY A 44 11.51 -5.23 4.63
CA GLY A 44 10.88 -3.92 4.52
C GLY A 44 11.61 -2.86 5.34
N GLY A 45 10.98 -1.69 5.48
CA GLY A 45 11.54 -0.57 6.25
C GLY A 45 11.68 -0.84 7.75
N PHE A 46 10.66 -1.47 8.35
CA PHE A 46 10.57 -1.67 9.81
C PHE A 46 10.42 -3.15 10.21
N GLY A 47 10.67 -4.07 9.29
CA GLY A 47 10.44 -5.49 9.55
C GLY A 47 10.97 -6.41 8.47
N THR A 48 11.03 -7.69 8.81
CA THR A 48 11.36 -8.79 7.88
C THR A 48 10.13 -9.64 7.65
N ILE A 49 9.94 -10.08 6.42
CA ILE A 49 8.79 -10.86 5.97
C ILE A 49 9.26 -12.27 5.68
N TYR A 50 8.59 -13.25 6.28
CA TYR A 50 8.77 -14.67 6.01
C TYR A 50 7.48 -15.25 5.44
N LYS A 51 7.60 -16.26 4.59
CA LYS A 51 6.50 -17.11 4.15
C LYS A 51 6.50 -18.37 5.01
N ALA A 52 5.33 -18.87 5.38
CA ALA A 52 5.19 -20.12 6.12
C ALA A 52 3.88 -20.84 5.79
N ILE A 53 3.79 -22.11 6.19
CA ILE A 53 2.57 -22.93 6.14
C ILE A 53 1.98 -22.98 7.56
N TRP A 54 0.71 -22.64 7.73
CA TRP A 54 0.05 -22.73 9.03
C TRP A 54 -0.65 -24.09 9.23
N LYS A 55 -0.12 -24.91 10.15
CA LYS A 55 -0.60 -26.27 10.45
C LYS A 55 -2.04 -26.37 10.92
N ASP A 56 -2.66 -25.29 11.38
CA ASP A 56 -4.07 -25.31 11.79
C ASP A 56 -4.98 -24.66 10.76
N GLY A 57 -4.46 -23.65 10.07
CA GLY A 57 -5.25 -22.69 9.32
C GLY A 57 -6.19 -21.85 10.20
N SER A 58 -6.98 -20.99 9.57
CA SER A 58 -7.81 -20.02 10.29
C SER A 58 -9.08 -20.62 10.89
N ILE A 59 -9.57 -20.02 11.96
CA ILE A 59 -10.91 -20.32 12.49
C ILE A 59 -11.98 -20.08 11.40
N ARG A 60 -12.89 -21.05 11.22
CA ARG A 60 -14.01 -20.99 10.27
C ARG A 60 -15.36 -20.88 10.96
N SER A 61 -15.59 -21.63 12.02
CA SER A 61 -16.84 -21.66 12.79
C SER A 61 -16.67 -22.38 14.12
N TRP A 62 -17.61 -22.17 15.05
CA TRP A 62 -17.70 -22.97 16.28
C TRP A 62 -18.47 -24.26 16.03
N ASP A 63 -17.97 -25.38 16.53
CA ASP A 63 -18.68 -26.66 16.61
C ASP A 63 -19.24 -26.82 18.03
N SER A 64 -20.55 -26.60 18.20
CA SER A 64 -21.21 -26.70 19.51
C SER A 64 -21.34 -28.13 20.02
N GLU A 65 -21.36 -29.13 19.14
CA GLU A 65 -21.50 -30.54 19.52
C GLU A 65 -20.20 -31.05 20.13
N ASN A 66 -19.07 -30.66 19.53
CA ASN A 66 -17.73 -31.09 19.93
C ASN A 66 -16.99 -30.07 20.80
N ASN A 67 -17.60 -28.93 21.11
CA ASN A 67 -17.01 -27.80 21.83
C ASN A 67 -15.61 -27.40 21.32
N LYS A 68 -15.46 -27.30 19.99
CA LYS A 68 -14.18 -26.99 19.34
C LYS A 68 -14.34 -26.05 18.15
N TRP A 69 -13.28 -25.31 17.83
CA TRP A 69 -13.24 -24.51 16.61
C TRP A 69 -13.04 -25.40 15.38
N LYS A 70 -13.92 -25.28 14.38
CA LYS A 70 -13.66 -25.79 13.02
C LYS A 70 -12.71 -24.81 12.34
N ARG A 71 -11.67 -25.35 11.70
CA ARG A 71 -10.62 -24.57 11.03
C ARG A 71 -10.63 -24.82 9.53
N SER A 72 -10.22 -23.83 8.75
CA SER A 72 -10.06 -23.93 7.30
C SER A 72 -8.61 -24.14 6.94
N LYS A 73 -8.32 -25.10 6.08
CA LYS A 73 -6.98 -25.31 5.48
C LYS A 73 -6.77 -24.61 4.15
N TYR A 74 -7.78 -23.85 3.71
CA TYR A 74 -7.75 -23.09 2.47
C TYR A 74 -7.70 -21.60 2.76
N TRP A 75 -6.75 -20.92 2.13
CA TRP A 75 -6.65 -19.46 2.05
C TRP A 75 -6.90 -19.05 0.58
N PHE A 76 -7.80 -18.09 0.34
CA PHE A 76 -8.48 -17.98 -0.97
C PHE A 76 -9.06 -19.33 -1.44
N ARG A 77 -9.74 -19.39 -2.59
CA ARG A 77 -10.34 -20.66 -3.04
C ARG A 77 -9.31 -21.68 -3.54
N GLU A 78 -8.05 -21.26 -3.71
CA GLU A 78 -7.07 -21.96 -4.52
C GLU A 78 -5.78 -22.31 -3.76
N TYR A 79 -5.52 -21.76 -2.57
CA TYR A 79 -4.29 -22.07 -1.84
C TYR A 79 -4.47 -23.21 -0.86
N GLU A 80 -3.84 -24.33 -1.16
CA GLU A 80 -3.73 -25.49 -0.28
C GLU A 80 -2.76 -25.23 0.88
N ASN A 81 -2.94 -25.95 1.99
CA ASN A 81 -2.08 -25.91 3.18
C ASN A 81 -2.03 -24.56 3.92
N PHE A 82 -2.88 -23.59 3.55
CA PHE A 82 -3.02 -22.31 4.24
C PHE A 82 -1.69 -21.53 4.37
N PRO A 83 -1.11 -21.06 3.26
CA PRO A 83 0.11 -20.26 3.31
C PRO A 83 -0.16 -18.91 3.97
N VAL A 84 0.77 -18.49 4.82
CA VAL A 84 0.73 -17.22 5.55
C VAL A 84 2.03 -16.44 5.38
N VAL A 85 1.94 -15.15 5.64
CA VAL A 85 3.07 -14.26 5.84
C VAL A 85 3.28 -14.04 7.33
N LEU A 86 4.51 -14.21 7.80
CA LEU A 86 4.97 -13.81 9.12
C LEU A 86 5.78 -12.52 8.97
N LYS A 87 5.21 -11.38 9.33
CA LYS A 87 5.89 -10.10 9.30
C LYS A 87 6.47 -9.79 10.68
N CYS A 88 7.77 -10.02 10.83
CA CYS A 88 8.54 -9.68 12.02
C CYS A 88 8.63 -8.17 12.20
N LEU A 89 8.29 -7.69 13.39
CA LEU A 89 8.37 -6.29 13.78
C LEU A 89 9.68 -6.09 14.55
N HIS A 90 10.66 -5.44 13.94
CA HIS A 90 11.98 -5.29 14.56
C HIS A 90 11.90 -4.51 15.88
N ASN A 91 12.66 -4.96 16.88
CA ASN A 91 12.74 -4.34 18.21
C ASN A 91 11.39 -4.29 18.94
N SER A 92 10.51 -5.26 18.70
CA SER A 92 9.17 -5.32 19.28
C SER A 92 9.14 -6.04 20.64
N GLN A 93 10.28 -6.43 21.19
CA GLN A 93 10.37 -6.88 22.58
C GLN A 93 9.76 -5.84 23.54
N ASP A 94 9.98 -4.55 23.26
CA ASP A 94 9.42 -3.40 23.97
C ASP A 94 8.21 -2.78 23.22
N ILE A 95 7.37 -3.63 22.61
CA ILE A 95 6.19 -3.17 21.87
C ILE A 95 5.29 -2.28 22.74
N THR A 96 4.90 -1.14 22.20
CA THR A 96 4.10 -0.18 22.96
C THR A 96 2.60 -0.51 22.89
N ALA A 97 1.86 -0.23 23.97
CA ALA A 97 0.40 -0.34 23.97
C ALA A 97 -0.27 0.57 22.93
N ASP A 98 0.37 1.70 22.59
CA ASP A 98 -0.10 2.61 21.54
C ASP A 98 0.00 1.99 20.15
N PHE A 99 1.10 1.29 19.86
CA PHE A 99 1.29 0.57 18.62
C PHE A 99 0.30 -0.59 18.47
N LEU A 100 0.11 -1.38 19.54
CA LEU A 100 -0.93 -2.43 19.58
C LEU A 100 -2.34 -1.85 19.39
N ARG A 101 -2.64 -0.71 20.02
CA ARG A 101 -3.92 -0.02 19.84
C ARG A 101 -4.13 0.44 18.40
N GLU A 102 -3.11 0.99 17.75
CA GLU A 102 -3.15 1.39 16.35
C GLU A 102 -3.45 0.20 15.45
N ILE A 103 -2.71 -0.91 15.59
CA ILE A 103 -2.97 -2.17 14.89
C ILE A 103 -4.40 -2.67 15.14
N GLY A 104 -4.84 -2.63 16.40
CA GLY A 104 -6.18 -3.02 16.83
C GLY A 104 -7.28 -2.26 16.11
N THR A 105 -7.22 -0.93 16.14
CA THR A 105 -8.27 -0.09 15.52
C THR A 105 -8.41 -0.41 14.03
N HIS A 106 -7.29 -0.62 13.32
CA HIS A 106 -7.35 -0.99 11.91
C HIS A 106 -7.94 -2.39 11.70
N LYS A 107 -7.52 -3.38 12.48
CA LYS A 107 -7.90 -4.78 12.26
C LYS A 107 -9.28 -5.15 12.81
N MET A 108 -9.75 -4.47 13.85
CA MET A 108 -11.05 -4.74 14.47
C MET A 108 -12.22 -4.15 13.67
N ILE A 109 -11.96 -3.10 12.90
CA ILE A 109 -12.99 -2.40 12.14
C ILE A 109 -13.15 -3.02 10.75
N LEU A 110 -12.05 -3.50 10.17
CA LEU A 110 -12.03 -4.04 8.83
C LEU A 110 -12.39 -5.53 8.86
N LYS A 111 -13.67 -5.83 8.60
CA LYS A 111 -14.14 -7.20 8.34
C LYS A 111 -13.38 -7.78 7.15
N TYR A 112 -13.38 -9.11 6.97
CA TYR A 112 -12.93 -9.69 5.69
C TYR A 112 -13.71 -9.05 4.53
N ILE A 113 -13.06 -8.12 3.84
CA ILE A 113 -13.48 -7.49 2.60
C ILE A 113 -12.37 -7.79 1.62
N GLY A 114 -12.73 -8.25 0.41
CA GLY A 114 -11.79 -8.66 -0.64
C GLY A 114 -10.89 -7.55 -1.20
N TYR A 115 -10.67 -6.46 -0.45
CA TYR A 115 -9.87 -5.29 -0.80
C TYR A 115 -8.84 -4.90 0.29
N VAL A 116 -8.83 -5.58 1.44
CA VAL A 116 -7.82 -5.40 2.51
C VAL A 116 -7.31 -6.78 2.97
N THR A 117 -6.00 -6.93 3.13
CA THR A 117 -5.37 -8.19 3.54
C THR A 117 -5.81 -8.59 4.95
N HIS A 118 -6.15 -9.86 5.11
CA HIS A 118 -6.60 -10.39 6.39
C HIS A 118 -5.41 -10.63 7.33
N CYS A 119 -5.59 -10.26 8.60
CA CYS A 119 -4.65 -10.55 9.68
C CYS A 119 -5.25 -11.61 10.61
N PHE A 120 -4.62 -12.77 10.65
CA PHE A 120 -5.07 -13.89 11.49
C PHE A 120 -4.66 -13.74 12.94
N GLY A 121 -3.50 -13.13 13.21
CA GLY A 121 -2.96 -13.20 14.55
C GLY A 121 -1.61 -12.56 14.77
N ILE A 122 -1.07 -12.87 15.93
CA ILE A 122 0.27 -12.52 16.38
C ILE A 122 0.97 -13.82 16.79
N THR A 123 2.25 -13.92 16.44
CA THR A 123 3.16 -14.92 16.98
C THR A 123 4.42 -14.23 17.50
N LYS A 124 5.37 -15.00 18.02
CA LYS A 124 6.64 -14.50 18.52
C LYS A 124 7.76 -15.38 18.00
N ASP A 125 8.73 -14.75 17.36
CA ASP A 125 9.91 -15.43 16.86
C ASP A 125 10.72 -16.02 18.03
N PRO A 126 11.05 -17.32 18.03
CA PRO A 126 11.75 -17.95 19.15
C PRO A 126 13.19 -17.45 19.31
N GLU A 127 13.84 -17.01 18.23
CA GLU A 127 15.23 -16.57 18.22
C GLU A 127 15.36 -15.11 18.63
N SER A 128 14.80 -14.18 17.86
CA SER A 128 14.88 -12.74 18.12
C SER A 128 13.97 -12.28 19.25
N ARG A 129 12.97 -13.08 19.64
CA ARG A 129 11.90 -12.71 20.59
C ARG A 129 11.02 -11.55 20.12
N ASP A 130 11.17 -11.10 18.88
CA ASP A 130 10.29 -10.09 18.28
C ASP A 130 8.92 -10.69 17.97
N PHE A 131 7.87 -9.88 18.14
CA PHE A 131 6.53 -10.21 17.69
C PHE A 131 6.45 -10.18 16.16
N MET A 132 5.66 -11.10 15.63
CA MET A 132 5.37 -11.17 14.20
C MET A 132 3.86 -11.11 13.98
N ILE A 133 3.44 -10.35 12.98
CA ILE A 133 2.05 -10.33 12.54
C ILE A 133 1.84 -11.46 11.52
N VAL A 134 0.77 -12.25 11.71
CA VAL A 134 0.41 -13.36 10.84
C VAL A 134 -0.69 -12.91 9.89
N MET A 135 -0.40 -12.90 8.58
CA MET A 135 -1.28 -12.37 7.53
C MET A 135 -1.48 -13.37 6.40
N GLY A 136 -2.53 -13.18 5.61
CA GLY A 136 -2.75 -13.95 4.38
C GLY A 136 -1.63 -13.77 3.37
N TYR A 137 -1.09 -14.87 2.85
CA TYR A 137 -0.12 -14.85 1.75
C TYR A 137 -0.82 -14.62 0.41
N VAL A 138 -0.22 -13.83 -0.48
CA VAL A 138 -0.69 -13.60 -1.85
C VAL A 138 0.43 -13.98 -2.80
N ILE A 139 0.18 -14.93 -3.70
CA ILE A 139 1.23 -15.60 -4.49
C ILE A 139 1.99 -14.66 -5.42
N ASN A 140 1.26 -13.70 -6.00
CA ASN A 140 1.78 -12.74 -6.97
C ASN A 140 2.45 -11.51 -6.30
N GLY A 141 2.50 -11.49 -4.97
CA GLY A 141 3.25 -10.50 -4.20
C GLY A 141 2.69 -9.08 -4.31
N SER A 142 3.59 -8.10 -4.25
CA SER A 142 3.23 -6.68 -4.30
C SER A 142 2.85 -6.22 -5.71
N LEU A 143 2.01 -5.18 -5.80
CA LEU A 143 1.68 -4.50 -7.05
C LEU A 143 2.95 -3.98 -7.74
N ARG A 144 3.95 -3.53 -6.97
CA ARG A 144 5.23 -3.10 -7.54
C ARG A 144 5.96 -4.23 -8.28
N GLN A 145 5.96 -5.44 -7.72
CA GLN A 145 6.52 -6.62 -8.38
C GLN A 145 5.70 -7.00 -9.62
N HIS A 146 4.38 -7.02 -9.52
CA HIS A 146 3.49 -7.29 -10.66
C HIS A 146 3.74 -6.32 -11.83
N LEU A 147 3.82 -5.02 -11.56
CA LEU A 147 4.11 -4.03 -12.59
C LEU A 147 5.49 -4.23 -13.21
N ASN A 148 6.52 -4.59 -12.44
CA ASN A 148 7.84 -4.90 -13.02
C ASN A 148 7.79 -6.13 -13.94
N ASN A 149 7.02 -7.14 -13.56
CA ASN A 149 7.03 -8.45 -14.22
C ASN A 149 6.05 -8.58 -15.39
N SER A 150 5.01 -7.75 -15.44
CA SER A 150 3.88 -7.99 -16.36
C SER A 150 3.27 -6.72 -16.95
N PHE A 151 3.77 -5.51 -16.64
CA PHE A 151 3.15 -4.28 -17.13
C PHE A 151 2.97 -4.21 -18.64
N ASN A 152 3.94 -4.72 -19.42
CA ASN A 152 3.88 -4.68 -20.88
C ASN A 152 2.75 -5.55 -21.46
N SER A 153 2.28 -6.57 -20.72
CA SER A 153 1.09 -7.37 -21.08
C SER A 153 -0.19 -6.93 -20.37
N THR A 154 -0.09 -6.08 -19.34
CA THR A 154 -1.24 -5.53 -18.61
C THR A 154 -2.02 -4.53 -19.47
N LYS A 155 -3.23 -4.92 -19.84
CA LYS A 155 -4.17 -4.11 -20.62
C LYS A 155 -4.90 -3.08 -19.75
N TRP A 156 -5.54 -2.09 -20.39
CA TRP A 156 -6.27 -1.03 -19.67
C TRP A 156 -7.44 -1.51 -18.82
N ASP A 157 -8.06 -2.63 -19.19
CA ASP A 157 -9.11 -3.25 -18.38
C ASP A 157 -8.58 -3.72 -17.03
N GLU A 158 -7.42 -4.37 -17.02
CA GLU A 158 -6.75 -4.79 -15.80
C GLU A 158 -6.25 -3.58 -15.01
N LYS A 159 -5.65 -2.57 -15.66
CA LYS A 159 -5.22 -1.32 -15.01
C LYS A 159 -6.40 -0.64 -14.29
N LEU A 160 -7.53 -0.45 -14.98
CA LEU A 160 -8.73 0.15 -14.38
C LEU A 160 -9.29 -0.68 -13.23
N LYS A 161 -9.25 -2.01 -13.36
CA LYS A 161 -9.68 -2.93 -12.31
C LYS A 161 -8.81 -2.78 -11.05
N ILE A 162 -7.49 -2.73 -11.22
CA ILE A 162 -6.53 -2.48 -10.12
C ILE A 162 -6.85 -1.15 -9.43
N LEU A 163 -6.98 -0.05 -10.19
CA LEU A 163 -7.31 1.26 -9.65
C LEU A 163 -8.63 1.24 -8.86
N GLN A 164 -9.66 0.60 -9.42
CA GLN A 164 -10.96 0.48 -8.77
C GLN A 164 -10.88 -0.31 -7.45
N ASP A 165 -10.17 -1.43 -7.42
CA ASP A 165 -10.07 -2.26 -6.22
C ASP A 165 -9.28 -1.56 -5.11
N ILE A 166 -8.22 -0.83 -5.47
CA ILE A 166 -7.47 0.03 -4.53
C ILE A 166 -8.39 1.14 -3.99
N ALA A 167 -9.16 1.81 -4.85
CA ALA A 167 -10.09 2.85 -4.42
C ALA A 167 -11.21 2.32 -3.50
N LYS A 168 -11.72 1.11 -3.76
CA LYS A 168 -12.69 0.42 -2.87
C LYS A 168 -12.09 0.12 -1.51
N GLY A 169 -10.88 -0.42 -1.47
CA GLY A 169 -10.17 -0.68 -0.21
C GLY A 169 -9.93 0.61 0.57
N LEU A 170 -9.49 1.67 -0.11
CA LEU A 170 -9.21 2.96 0.53
C LEU A 170 -10.49 3.63 1.04
N ALA A 171 -11.57 3.60 0.25
CA ALA A 171 -12.88 4.08 0.68
C ALA A 171 -13.35 3.37 1.95
N TYR A 172 -13.21 2.04 2.00
CA TYR A 172 -13.57 1.26 3.18
C TYR A 172 -12.71 1.63 4.40
N ILE A 173 -11.40 1.87 4.24
CA ILE A 173 -10.54 2.36 5.33
C ILE A 173 -11.02 3.73 5.81
N HIS A 174 -11.29 4.66 4.89
CA HIS A 174 -11.68 6.03 5.21
C HIS A 174 -13.07 6.16 5.83
N GLU A 175 -14.07 5.40 5.35
CA GLU A 175 -15.42 5.32 5.92
C GLU A 175 -15.41 4.91 7.39
N ASN A 176 -14.39 4.15 7.80
CA ASN A 176 -14.17 3.70 9.17
C ASN A 176 -13.33 4.68 10.02
N GLY A 177 -13.07 5.88 9.50
CA GLY A 177 -12.32 6.94 10.19
C GLY A 177 -10.82 6.66 10.29
N LEU A 178 -10.30 5.72 9.49
CA LEU A 178 -8.89 5.33 9.48
C LEU A 178 -8.11 6.06 8.39
N ILE A 179 -6.79 6.06 8.53
CA ILE A 179 -5.81 6.64 7.61
C ILE A 179 -4.67 5.63 7.45
N HIS A 180 -4.25 5.32 6.23
CA HIS A 180 -3.21 4.33 5.96
C HIS A 180 -1.81 4.81 6.34
N ARG A 181 -1.47 6.08 6.05
CA ARG A 181 -0.20 6.77 6.39
C ARG A 181 1.05 6.32 5.61
N ASP A 182 1.11 5.06 5.20
CA ASP A 182 2.21 4.50 4.39
C ASP A 182 1.69 3.92 3.05
N PHE A 183 0.94 4.72 2.30
CA PHE A 183 0.20 4.24 1.13
C PHE A 183 1.05 4.30 -0.15
N HIS A 184 1.57 3.14 -0.60
CA HIS A 184 2.42 3.01 -1.79
C HIS A 184 2.25 1.63 -2.46
N CYS A 185 2.75 1.45 -3.69
CA CYS A 185 2.60 0.19 -4.46
C CYS A 185 3.24 -1.05 -3.81
N GLY A 186 4.13 -0.87 -2.84
CA GLY A 186 4.69 -1.96 -2.03
C GLY A 186 3.72 -2.49 -0.98
N ASN A 187 2.77 -1.67 -0.54
CA ASN A 187 1.72 -2.01 0.43
C ASN A 187 0.38 -2.33 -0.26
N ILE A 188 0.41 -2.59 -1.58
CA ILE A 188 -0.70 -3.18 -2.32
C ILE A 188 -0.26 -4.57 -2.75
N LEU A 189 -1.03 -5.61 -2.44
CA LEU A 189 -0.85 -6.95 -2.97
C LEU A 189 -1.70 -7.11 -4.22
N LYS A 190 -1.15 -7.78 -5.24
CA LYS A 190 -1.90 -8.11 -6.46
C LYS A 190 -2.15 -9.61 -6.46
N GLU A 191 -3.41 -10.00 -6.41
CA GLU A 191 -3.87 -11.35 -6.75
C GLU A 191 -4.23 -11.40 -8.25
N GLU A 192 -4.46 -12.58 -8.83
CA GLU A 192 -4.92 -12.71 -10.23
C GLU A 192 -6.04 -11.70 -10.56
N ASN A 193 -7.12 -11.72 -9.79
CA ASN A 193 -8.34 -10.96 -10.08
C ASN A 193 -8.58 -9.73 -9.18
N TYR A 194 -7.74 -9.49 -8.18
CA TYR A 194 -7.98 -8.49 -7.14
C TYR A 194 -6.71 -7.75 -6.73
N ALA A 195 -6.85 -6.49 -6.32
CA ALA A 195 -5.81 -5.77 -5.57
C ALA A 195 -6.26 -5.60 -4.10
N LEU A 196 -5.32 -5.80 -3.17
CA LEU A 196 -5.57 -5.78 -1.73
C LEU A 196 -4.64 -4.79 -1.05
N ILE A 197 -5.17 -3.93 -0.19
CA ILE A 197 -4.36 -3.04 0.65
C ILE A 197 -3.84 -3.83 1.86
N THR A 198 -2.55 -3.70 2.19
CA THR A 198 -1.92 -4.37 3.35
C THR A 198 -1.24 -3.36 4.29
N ASP A 199 -0.63 -3.83 5.38
CA ASP A 199 0.24 -3.02 6.26
C ASP A 199 -0.42 -1.83 6.98
N LEU A 200 -1.74 -1.91 7.17
CA LEU A 200 -2.50 -0.94 7.95
C LEU A 200 -2.04 -0.87 9.40
N GLY A 201 -1.65 0.33 9.83
CA GLY A 201 -1.15 0.59 11.18
C GLY A 201 0.29 0.12 11.44
N LEU A 202 1.02 -0.32 10.40
CA LEU A 202 2.42 -0.78 10.49
C LEU A 202 3.43 0.25 9.91
N CYS A 203 3.06 1.52 9.91
CA CYS A 203 3.80 2.61 9.26
C CYS A 203 5.03 3.11 10.03
N ARG A 204 5.34 2.55 11.21
CA ARG A 204 6.45 3.00 12.07
C ARG A 204 7.02 1.84 12.92
N PRO A 205 8.20 1.99 13.53
CA PRO A 205 8.75 0.98 14.42
C PRO A 205 7.87 0.71 15.65
N ALA A 206 7.86 -0.55 16.11
CA ALA A 206 6.96 -1.02 17.17
C ALA A 206 7.28 -0.47 18.58
N ASN A 207 8.54 -0.05 18.80
CA ASN A 207 9.05 0.49 20.05
C ASN A 207 8.95 2.03 20.15
N VAL A 208 8.56 2.72 19.07
CA VAL A 208 8.45 4.18 19.06
C VAL A 208 7.12 4.62 19.67
N LYS A 209 7.20 5.40 20.75
CA LYS A 209 6.03 6.08 21.34
C LYS A 209 5.67 7.29 20.50
N PRO A 210 4.39 7.55 20.20
CA PRO A 210 4.01 8.82 19.59
C PRO A 210 4.45 9.98 20.51
N SER A 211 5.32 10.85 20.02
CA SER A 211 5.82 12.00 20.79
C SER A 211 4.65 12.92 21.16
N GLN A 212 4.60 13.34 22.43
CA GLN A 212 3.59 14.28 22.91
C GLN A 212 3.94 15.75 22.61
N ASN A 213 5.20 16.06 22.27
CA ASN A 213 5.66 17.41 21.94
C ASN A 213 6.51 17.44 20.65
N GLU A 214 6.27 18.50 19.86
CA GLU A 214 7.00 19.03 18.70
C GLU A 214 7.41 18.04 17.58
N ARG A 215 6.53 17.97 16.56
CA ARG A 215 6.57 17.12 15.35
C ARG A 215 6.58 15.61 15.63
N LYS A 216 5.45 14.95 15.29
CA LYS A 216 5.43 13.50 15.10
C LYS A 216 6.48 13.13 14.04
N GLU A 217 7.30 12.13 14.35
CA GLU A 217 8.25 11.57 13.40
C GLU A 217 7.51 11.13 12.13
N LEU A 218 8.00 11.60 10.98
CA LEU A 218 7.41 11.31 9.68
C LEU A 218 8.03 10.04 9.12
N TYR A 219 7.23 9.01 8.90
CA TYR A 219 7.64 7.77 8.26
C TYR A 219 6.88 7.58 6.96
N GLY A 220 7.58 7.22 5.89
CA GLY A 220 6.94 6.93 4.60
C GLY A 220 7.95 6.71 3.48
N VAL A 221 7.41 6.45 2.29
CA VAL A 221 8.17 6.41 1.03
C VAL A 221 8.05 7.78 0.34
N LEU A 222 9.15 8.54 0.29
CA LEU A 222 9.17 9.98 -0.03
C LEU A 222 8.22 10.43 -1.17
N PRO A 223 8.24 9.83 -2.37
CA PRO A 223 7.34 10.22 -3.46
C PRO A 223 5.84 10.14 -3.17
N TYR A 224 5.43 9.23 -2.28
CA TYR A 224 4.03 8.96 -1.94
C TYR A 224 3.54 9.82 -0.77
N VAL A 225 4.44 10.52 -0.07
CA VAL A 225 4.08 11.39 1.06
C VAL A 225 3.60 12.74 0.53
N ALA A 226 2.40 13.14 0.94
CA ALA A 226 1.79 14.41 0.54
C ALA A 226 2.65 15.62 0.94
N PRO A 227 2.69 16.69 0.13
CA PRO A 227 3.60 17.82 0.37
C PRO A 227 3.33 18.55 1.69
N GLU A 228 2.08 18.61 2.15
CA GLU A 228 1.72 19.16 3.45
C GLU A 228 2.22 18.30 4.63
N VAL A 229 2.28 16.98 4.44
CA VAL A 229 2.80 16.04 5.43
C VAL A 229 4.33 16.11 5.48
N LEU A 230 5.00 16.22 4.32
CA LEU A 230 6.45 16.51 4.26
C LEU A 230 6.83 17.79 5.02
N ARG A 231 5.94 18.79 5.05
CA ARG A 231 6.09 20.03 5.83
C ARG A 231 5.84 19.86 7.33
N GLY A 232 5.45 18.67 7.77
CA GLY A 232 5.22 18.34 9.18
C GLY A 232 3.78 18.52 9.64
N LYS A 233 2.80 18.66 8.74
CA LYS A 233 1.39 18.45 9.11
C LYS A 233 1.14 16.97 9.38
N GLU A 234 0.12 16.67 10.17
CA GLU A 234 -0.28 15.28 10.43
C GLU A 234 -0.84 14.64 9.16
N TYR A 235 -0.71 13.31 9.08
CA TYR A 235 -1.42 12.53 8.07
C TYR A 235 -2.93 12.69 8.22
N THR A 236 -3.60 12.87 7.08
CA THR A 236 -5.06 12.92 6.95
C THR A 236 -5.54 11.94 5.88
N GLN A 237 -6.85 11.74 5.76
CA GLN A 237 -7.41 10.94 4.67
C GLN A 237 -7.03 11.53 3.30
N GLU A 238 -7.02 12.85 3.17
CA GLU A 238 -6.60 13.57 1.95
C GLU A 238 -5.13 13.33 1.61
N SER A 239 -4.28 13.07 2.61
CA SER A 239 -2.87 12.70 2.37
C SER A 239 -2.74 11.28 1.80
N ASP A 240 -3.61 10.33 2.18
CA ASP A 240 -3.67 9.02 1.51
C ASP A 240 -4.16 9.18 0.06
N ILE A 241 -5.07 10.13 -0.22
CA ILE A 241 -5.54 10.41 -1.60
C ILE A 241 -4.39 10.90 -2.49
N TYR A 242 -3.47 11.70 -1.95
CA TYR A 242 -2.25 12.05 -2.67
C TYR A 242 -1.42 10.81 -3.02
N GLY A 243 -1.21 9.91 -2.04
CA GLY A 243 -0.53 8.63 -2.24
C GLY A 243 -1.23 7.75 -3.29
N TYR A 244 -2.57 7.73 -3.27
CA TYR A 244 -3.40 7.08 -4.29
C TYR A 244 -3.10 7.62 -5.69
N GLY A 245 -2.99 8.95 -5.86
CA GLY A 245 -2.64 9.57 -7.14
C GLY A 245 -1.29 9.09 -7.68
N ILE A 246 -0.29 8.95 -6.80
CA ILE A 246 1.05 8.43 -7.18
C ILE A 246 0.96 6.95 -7.58
N ILE A 247 0.25 6.13 -6.80
CA ILE A 247 -0.02 4.71 -7.14
C ILE A 247 -0.75 4.61 -8.48
N ALA A 248 -1.75 5.45 -8.72
CA ALA A 248 -2.54 5.41 -9.93
C ALA A 248 -1.72 5.75 -11.17
N TYR A 249 -0.84 6.76 -11.06
CA TYR A 249 0.12 7.08 -12.09
C TYR A 249 1.10 5.93 -12.39
N GLU A 250 1.58 5.27 -11.34
CA GLU A 250 2.48 4.13 -11.42
C GLU A 250 1.80 2.90 -12.07
N VAL A 251 0.52 2.63 -11.77
CA VAL A 251 -0.28 1.61 -12.47
C VAL A 251 -0.47 1.94 -13.95
N CYS A 252 -0.65 3.22 -14.29
CA CYS A 252 -0.84 3.63 -15.67
C CYS A 252 0.44 3.52 -16.51
N THR A 253 1.60 3.88 -15.95
CA THR A 253 2.87 4.04 -16.69
C THR A 253 3.88 2.93 -16.43
N GLY A 254 3.67 2.12 -15.39
CA GLY A 254 4.53 1.04 -14.96
C GLY A 254 5.75 1.52 -14.17
N LEU A 255 6.08 2.81 -14.22
CA LEU A 255 7.34 3.33 -13.68
C LEU A 255 7.19 3.73 -12.21
N PRO A 256 8.13 3.33 -11.34
CA PRO A 256 8.21 3.91 -10.00
C PRO A 256 8.39 5.43 -10.09
N PRO A 257 7.79 6.22 -9.19
CA PRO A 257 7.88 7.66 -9.25
C PRO A 257 9.34 8.11 -9.12
N TYR A 258 9.80 9.03 -9.99
CA TYR A 258 11.15 9.60 -9.93
C TYR A 258 12.29 8.56 -9.90
N HIS A 259 12.14 7.45 -10.65
CA HIS A 259 13.06 6.31 -10.57
C HIS A 259 14.52 6.63 -10.89
N ASP A 260 14.76 7.67 -11.66
CA ASP A 260 16.06 8.15 -12.10
C ASP A 260 16.66 9.24 -11.18
N ILE A 261 15.96 9.66 -10.13
CA ILE A 261 16.37 10.76 -9.23
C ILE A 261 16.67 10.24 -7.82
N VAL A 262 17.62 10.89 -7.14
CA VAL A 262 17.96 10.65 -5.72
C VAL A 262 16.79 11.02 -4.80
N TYR A 263 16.55 10.22 -3.76
CA TYR A 263 15.50 10.50 -2.77
C TYR A 263 16.04 11.28 -1.57
N ASP A 264 16.24 12.57 -1.75
CA ASP A 264 16.80 13.47 -0.76
C ASP A 264 15.89 14.69 -0.47
N LYS A 265 16.46 15.69 0.22
CA LYS A 265 15.78 16.93 0.54
C LYS A 265 15.42 17.74 -0.72
N PHE A 266 16.22 17.66 -1.78
CA PHE A 266 15.95 18.39 -3.02
C PHE A 266 14.71 17.83 -3.73
N LEU A 267 14.56 16.50 -3.76
CA LEU A 267 13.32 15.91 -4.26
C LEU A 267 12.11 16.34 -3.42
N ALA A 268 12.23 16.37 -2.09
CA ALA A 268 11.17 16.86 -1.21
C ALA A 268 10.79 18.33 -1.49
N ILE A 269 11.78 19.21 -1.70
CA ILE A 269 11.58 20.61 -2.09
C ILE A 269 10.83 20.69 -3.43
N SER A 270 11.29 19.94 -4.43
CA SER A 270 10.69 19.91 -5.77
C SER A 270 9.23 19.44 -5.73
N ILE A 271 8.92 18.40 -4.95
CA ILE A 271 7.54 17.91 -4.76
C ILE A 271 6.65 18.99 -4.16
N CYS A 272 7.11 19.69 -3.12
CA CYS A 272 6.39 20.84 -2.55
C CYS A 272 6.22 21.96 -3.58
N GLN A 273 7.21 22.18 -4.46
CA GLN A 273 7.13 23.15 -5.54
C GLN A 273 6.31 22.68 -6.76
N GLY A 274 5.59 21.55 -6.65
CA GLY A 274 4.67 21.09 -7.68
C GLY A 274 5.27 20.11 -8.68
N LEU A 275 6.49 19.60 -8.46
CA LEU A 275 7.02 18.49 -9.26
C LEU A 275 6.10 17.28 -9.10
N ARG A 276 5.75 16.66 -10.23
CA ARG A 276 5.00 15.41 -10.31
C ARG A 276 5.71 14.44 -11.26
N PRO A 277 5.53 13.12 -11.11
CA PRO A 277 6.15 12.15 -12.01
C PRO A 277 5.76 12.39 -13.47
N LYS A 278 6.71 12.14 -14.39
CA LYS A 278 6.54 12.30 -15.84
C LYS A 278 7.00 11.04 -16.57
N SER A 279 6.35 10.76 -17.69
CA SER A 279 6.63 9.62 -18.57
C SER A 279 6.05 9.93 -19.96
N ASN A 280 6.68 9.35 -20.98
CA ASN A 280 6.19 9.40 -22.35
C ASN A 280 5.03 8.40 -22.61
N TYR A 281 4.72 7.54 -21.64
CA TYR A 281 3.59 6.61 -21.74
C TYR A 281 2.26 7.37 -21.66
N LYS A 282 1.43 7.24 -22.69
CA LYS A 282 0.17 7.95 -22.81
C LYS A 282 -0.88 7.36 -21.87
N ILE A 283 -1.51 8.24 -21.09
CA ILE A 283 -2.62 7.95 -20.18
C ILE A 283 -3.91 8.56 -20.77
N PRO A 284 -5.05 7.86 -20.77
CA PRO A 284 -6.35 8.43 -21.09
C PRO A 284 -6.62 9.69 -20.25
N GLN A 285 -7.09 10.75 -20.90
CA GLN A 285 -7.22 12.06 -20.29
C GLN A 285 -8.17 12.06 -19.08
N LEU A 286 -9.26 11.29 -19.13
CA LEU A 286 -10.18 11.14 -17.98
C LEU A 286 -9.48 10.56 -16.75
N ILE A 287 -8.60 9.57 -16.93
CA ILE A 287 -7.83 8.97 -15.83
C ILE A 287 -6.74 9.94 -15.35
N LEU A 288 -6.06 10.61 -16.28
CA LEU A 288 -5.05 11.62 -15.94
C LEU A 288 -5.64 12.79 -15.14
N ASN A 289 -6.88 13.21 -15.45
CA ASN A 289 -7.58 14.25 -14.68
C ASN A 289 -7.83 13.81 -13.23
N ILE A 290 -8.25 12.56 -13.01
CA ILE A 290 -8.41 12.00 -11.66
C ILE A 290 -7.07 12.01 -10.90
N ILE A 291 -6.00 11.56 -11.56
CA ILE A 291 -4.64 11.55 -10.98
C ILE A 291 -4.21 12.99 -10.60
N LYS A 292 -4.36 13.95 -11.51
CA LYS A 292 -4.03 15.35 -11.27
C LYS A 292 -4.84 15.94 -10.10
N GLN A 293 -6.12 15.58 -9.97
CA GLN A 293 -6.96 16.05 -8.87
C GLN A 293 -6.51 15.46 -7.52
N CYS A 294 -6.08 14.20 -7.48
CA CYS A 294 -5.48 13.59 -6.29
C CYS A 294 -4.20 14.32 -5.84
N TRP A 295 -3.50 14.95 -6.78
CA TRP A 295 -2.24 15.65 -6.58
C TRP A 295 -2.38 17.13 -6.22
N ASP A 296 -3.60 17.64 -6.04
CA ASP A 296 -3.81 19.04 -5.70
C ASP A 296 -3.04 19.41 -4.41
N ALA A 297 -2.36 20.55 -4.46
CA ALA A 297 -1.60 21.11 -3.36
C ALA A 297 -2.50 21.50 -2.18
N ASP A 298 -3.75 21.86 -2.45
CA ASP A 298 -4.79 22.02 -1.43
C ASP A 298 -5.44 20.65 -1.13
N PRO A 299 -5.22 20.05 0.06
CA PRO A 299 -5.79 18.75 0.39
C PRO A 299 -7.31 18.71 0.30
N LEU A 300 -8.00 19.85 0.53
CA LEU A 300 -9.46 19.94 0.49
C LEU A 300 -10.04 19.86 -0.93
N LYS A 301 -9.22 20.08 -1.96
CA LYS A 301 -9.63 19.96 -3.38
C LYS A 301 -9.43 18.55 -3.95
N ARG A 302 -8.75 17.68 -3.21
CA ARG A 302 -8.60 16.28 -3.56
C ARG A 302 -9.95 15.56 -3.39
N PRO A 303 -10.27 14.59 -4.25
CA PRO A 303 -11.52 13.85 -4.13
C PRO A 303 -11.53 13.00 -2.85
N LYS A 304 -12.71 12.71 -2.32
CA LYS A 304 -12.84 11.71 -1.26
C LYS A 304 -12.65 10.30 -1.83
N ALA A 305 -12.21 9.34 -1.02
CA ALA A 305 -12.01 7.97 -1.48
C ALA A 305 -13.31 7.34 -2.04
N GLU A 306 -14.47 7.70 -1.47
CA GLU A 306 -15.78 7.24 -1.97
C GLU A 306 -16.15 7.82 -3.35
N GLU A 307 -15.74 9.06 -3.61
CA GLU A 307 -15.89 9.68 -4.92
C GLU A 307 -14.98 8.99 -5.95
N LEU A 308 -13.72 8.71 -5.59
CA LEU A 308 -12.80 7.92 -6.42
C LEU A 308 -13.37 6.55 -6.75
N LYS A 309 -13.90 5.83 -5.73
CA LYS A 309 -14.56 4.53 -5.90
C LYS A 309 -15.67 4.61 -6.94
N SER A 310 -16.53 5.63 -6.85
CA SER A 310 -17.66 5.83 -7.76
C SER A 310 -17.18 6.20 -9.17
N LEU A 311 -16.29 7.18 -9.31
CA LEU A 311 -15.74 7.61 -10.60
C LEU A 311 -15.08 6.46 -11.37
N LEU A 312 -14.24 5.67 -10.71
CA LEU A 312 -13.54 4.55 -11.35
C LEU A 312 -14.47 3.39 -11.69
N ARG A 313 -15.51 3.17 -10.87
CA ARG A 313 -16.59 2.23 -11.19
C ARG A 313 -17.34 2.64 -12.45
N ASP A 314 -17.69 3.91 -12.55
CA ASP A 314 -18.44 4.41 -13.69
C ASP A 314 -17.59 4.37 -14.97
N LEU A 315 -16.28 4.68 -14.88
CA LEU A 315 -15.34 4.49 -15.99
C LEU A 315 -15.20 3.02 -16.41
N TYR A 316 -15.12 2.09 -15.45
CA TYR A 316 -15.00 0.66 -15.70
C TYR A 316 -16.22 0.11 -16.45
N TYR A 317 -17.45 0.42 -15.99
CA TYR A 317 -18.68 -0.04 -16.65
C TYR A 317 -19.02 0.71 -17.94
N SER A 318 -18.70 2.00 -18.03
CA SER A 318 -18.94 2.79 -19.25
C SER A 318 -18.19 2.22 -20.46
N ARG A 319 -17.04 1.57 -20.26
CA ARG A 319 -16.30 0.86 -21.31
C ARG A 319 -17.11 -0.28 -21.94
N GLU A 320 -17.94 -0.95 -21.15
CA GLU A 320 -18.74 -2.11 -21.55
C GLU A 320 -20.07 -1.72 -22.18
N ASN A 321 -20.55 -0.51 -21.87
CA ASN A 321 -21.83 -0.01 -22.36
C ASN A 321 -21.68 0.60 -23.77
N PRO A 322 -22.50 0.19 -24.76
CA PRO A 322 -22.42 0.72 -26.12
C PRO A 322 -22.71 2.23 -26.25
N GLY A 323 -23.30 2.88 -25.25
CA GLY A 323 -23.70 4.29 -25.32
C GLY A 323 -22.68 5.33 -24.82
N ASN A 324 -21.61 4.95 -24.11
CA ASN A 324 -20.63 5.91 -23.56
C ASN A 324 -19.22 5.67 -24.13
N HIS A 325 -18.86 6.43 -25.17
CA HIS A 325 -17.68 6.15 -25.98
C HIS A 325 -16.39 6.82 -25.51
N GLU A 326 -16.43 7.80 -24.60
CA GLU A 326 -15.28 8.70 -24.43
C GLU A 326 -14.06 8.00 -23.84
N ILE A 327 -14.21 7.29 -22.71
CA ILE A 327 -13.09 6.55 -22.11
C ILE A 327 -12.57 5.45 -23.04
N LYS A 328 -13.45 4.75 -23.75
CA LYS A 328 -13.09 3.70 -24.70
C LYS A 328 -12.29 4.26 -25.88
N LYS A 329 -12.67 5.45 -26.38
CA LYS A 329 -11.95 6.17 -27.44
C LYS A 329 -10.58 6.60 -26.96
N GLN A 330 -10.48 7.21 -25.77
CA GLN A 330 -9.21 7.65 -25.20
C GLN A 330 -8.26 6.48 -24.91
N ILE A 331 -8.77 5.32 -24.47
CA ILE A 331 -7.98 4.09 -24.30
C ILE A 331 -7.40 3.63 -25.65
N LYS A 332 -8.23 3.51 -26.69
CA LYS A 332 -7.76 3.10 -28.03
C LYS A 332 -6.70 4.04 -28.59
N GLU A 333 -6.87 5.35 -28.38
CA GLU A 333 -5.89 6.35 -28.79
C GLU A 333 -4.57 6.22 -28.02
N ALA A 334 -4.65 6.08 -26.69
CA ALA A 334 -3.49 5.87 -25.84
C ALA A 334 -2.73 4.60 -26.24
N ASP A 335 -3.43 3.48 -26.46
CA ASP A 335 -2.82 2.21 -26.88
C ASP A 335 -2.10 2.35 -28.21
N LYS A 336 -2.71 2.97 -29.22
CA LYS A 336 -2.07 3.20 -30.52
C LYS A 336 -0.78 4.04 -30.41
N ILE A 337 -0.75 5.01 -29.50
CA ILE A 337 0.45 5.83 -29.25
C ILE A 337 1.50 4.98 -28.52
N ASN A 338 1.08 4.23 -27.50
CA ASN A 338 1.97 3.42 -26.68
C ASN A 338 2.56 2.23 -27.44
N GLU A 339 1.85 1.64 -28.41
CA GLU A 339 2.39 0.59 -29.30
C GLU A 339 3.61 1.07 -30.10
N LYS A 340 3.60 2.33 -30.54
CA LYS A 340 4.74 2.96 -31.20
C LYS A 340 5.91 3.18 -30.24
N LEU A 341 5.60 3.58 -29.00
CA LEU A 341 6.59 3.75 -27.94
C LEU A 341 7.23 2.40 -27.57
N THR A 342 6.43 1.35 -27.43
CA THR A 342 6.90 -0.02 -27.15
C THR A 342 7.80 -0.56 -28.26
N SER A 343 7.47 -0.27 -29.52
CA SER A 343 8.32 -0.68 -30.64
C SER A 343 9.66 0.07 -30.72
N SER A 344 9.76 1.27 -30.14
CA SER A 344 10.94 2.16 -30.27
C SER A 344 11.74 2.34 -28.98
N SER A 345 11.19 1.99 -27.82
CA SER A 345 11.81 2.16 -26.50
C SER A 345 12.15 0.81 -25.87
N LEU A 346 13.41 0.62 -25.49
CA LEU A 346 13.86 -0.55 -24.73
C LEU A 346 13.14 -0.70 -23.39
N LEU A 347 12.55 0.37 -22.87
CA LEU A 347 11.91 0.37 -21.54
C LEU A 347 10.61 -0.45 -21.50
N TYR A 348 9.89 -0.50 -22.61
CA TYR A 348 8.61 -1.21 -22.75
C TYR A 348 8.71 -2.42 -23.70
N ASN A 349 9.89 -2.69 -24.28
CA ASN A 349 10.12 -3.75 -25.25
C ASN A 349 10.72 -5.00 -24.58
N GLY A 350 9.90 -5.75 -23.84
CA GLY A 350 10.34 -6.97 -23.16
C GLY A 350 9.26 -7.62 -22.29
N PRO A 351 9.51 -8.82 -21.75
CA PRO A 351 8.58 -9.49 -20.83
C PRO A 351 8.44 -8.72 -19.51
N THR A 352 9.49 -8.01 -19.11
CA THR A 352 9.55 -7.18 -17.91
C THR A 352 9.87 -5.73 -18.27
N LEU A 353 9.54 -4.80 -17.36
CA LEU A 353 9.95 -3.40 -17.49
C LEU A 353 11.46 -3.26 -17.27
N SER A 354 12.11 -2.48 -18.12
CA SER A 354 13.54 -2.18 -18.02
C SER A 354 13.75 -0.68 -17.88
N TYR A 355 14.05 -0.22 -16.66
CA TYR A 355 14.29 1.19 -16.39
C TYR A 355 15.51 1.36 -15.48
N THR A 356 16.27 2.42 -15.71
CA THR A 356 17.41 2.78 -14.87
C THR A 356 16.89 3.33 -13.55
N THR A 357 17.40 2.80 -12.44
CA THR A 357 17.13 3.34 -11.10
C THR A 357 18.34 4.09 -10.58
N ASN A 358 18.10 5.20 -9.88
CA ASN A 358 19.14 5.80 -9.07
C ASN A 358 19.38 4.93 -7.82
N PRO A 359 20.62 4.51 -7.50
CA PRO A 359 20.89 3.67 -6.33
C PRO A 359 20.49 4.30 -4.99
N GLN A 360 20.33 5.63 -4.94
CA GLN A 360 19.88 6.37 -3.76
C GLN A 360 18.37 6.63 -3.75
N ALA A 361 17.61 6.09 -4.71
CA ALA A 361 16.16 6.06 -4.67
C ALA A 361 15.69 4.94 -3.71
N VAL A 362 15.04 5.32 -2.61
CA VAL A 362 14.63 4.38 -1.55
C VAL A 362 13.12 4.18 -1.57
N TYR A 363 12.69 2.98 -1.98
CA TYR A 363 11.28 2.58 -2.12
C TYR A 363 10.70 1.86 -0.90
N THR A 364 11.44 1.84 0.20
CA THR A 364 10.99 1.30 1.48
C THR A 364 10.72 2.44 2.46
N SER A 365 9.71 2.25 3.31
CA SER A 365 9.33 3.24 4.31
C SER A 365 10.48 3.52 5.28
N ARG A 366 10.74 4.79 5.58
CA ARG A 366 11.83 5.23 6.47
C ARG A 366 11.47 6.56 7.13
N LEU A 367 12.25 6.94 8.14
CA LEU A 367 12.17 8.27 8.72
C LEU A 367 12.55 9.33 7.69
N LEU A 368 11.67 10.30 7.46
CA LEU A 368 11.88 11.45 6.58
C LEU A 368 11.96 12.72 7.44
N ASN A 369 13.17 13.22 7.66
CA ASN A 369 13.40 14.40 8.50
C ASN A 369 13.84 15.61 7.67
N PHE A 370 12.89 16.21 6.96
CA PHE A 370 13.13 17.44 6.21
C PHE A 370 12.61 18.67 6.97
N LYS A 371 13.48 19.69 7.08
CA LYS A 371 13.16 20.97 7.72
C LYS A 371 13.09 22.08 6.67
N ASN A 372 12.22 23.05 6.92
CA ASN A 372 12.09 24.29 6.13
C ASN A 372 11.82 24.05 4.64
N LEU A 373 10.88 23.16 4.32
CA LEU A 373 10.40 22.98 2.95
C LEU A 373 9.58 24.22 2.49
N PRO A 374 9.38 24.45 1.18
CA PRO A 374 8.55 25.54 0.66
C PRO A 374 7.06 25.20 0.67
N GLU A 375 6.18 26.21 0.63
CA GLU A 375 4.73 25.99 0.63
C GLU A 375 4.30 25.15 -0.59
N PRO A 376 3.33 24.22 -0.44
CA PRO A 376 2.87 23.39 -1.54
C PRO A 376 2.22 24.24 -2.62
N LYS A 377 2.58 24.02 -3.89
CA LYS A 377 1.89 24.59 -5.04
C LYS A 377 1.55 23.53 -6.08
N ASN A 378 0.51 23.81 -6.86
CA ASN A 378 0.14 22.96 -7.99
C ASN A 378 1.20 23.06 -9.09
N ALA A 379 1.37 21.98 -9.85
CA ALA A 379 2.19 21.99 -11.04
C ALA A 379 1.67 23.08 -11.99
N THR A 380 2.53 23.98 -12.44
CA THR A 380 2.16 24.93 -13.49
C THR A 380 2.10 24.17 -14.81
N ASP A 381 0.95 24.18 -15.50
CA ASP A 381 0.79 23.57 -16.84
C ASP A 381 1.63 24.30 -17.94
N ASN A 382 2.58 25.14 -17.56
CA ASN A 382 3.46 25.85 -18.48
C ASN A 382 4.50 24.89 -19.08
N LYS A 383 4.21 24.52 -20.33
CA LYS A 383 5.09 24.23 -21.49
C LYS A 383 6.35 23.37 -21.30
N VAL A 384 6.56 22.56 -22.33
CA VAL A 384 7.75 21.81 -22.71
C VAL A 384 9.04 22.64 -22.50
N ASP A 385 10.13 21.94 -22.16
CA ASP A 385 11.52 22.40 -21.91
C ASP A 385 11.75 23.02 -20.50
N ASP A 386 12.74 22.63 -19.70
CA ASP A 386 14.12 22.36 -20.08
C ASP A 386 14.85 21.50 -19.02
N ASN A 387 15.85 20.73 -19.47
CA ASN A 387 16.79 19.99 -18.62
C ASN A 387 17.70 20.97 -17.85
N SER A 388 17.17 21.66 -16.85
CA SER A 388 17.96 22.47 -15.93
C SER A 388 17.87 21.93 -14.51
N PHE A 389 18.56 20.81 -14.27
CA PHE A 389 19.19 20.63 -12.98
C PHE A 389 20.29 21.69 -12.89
N GLY A 390 19.92 22.88 -12.40
CA GLY A 390 20.88 23.92 -12.07
C GLY A 390 21.86 23.38 -11.02
N GLU A 391 23.13 23.33 -11.42
CA GLU A 391 24.26 23.20 -10.51
C GLU A 391 24.14 24.30 -9.43
N TYR A 392 23.80 23.90 -8.20
CA TYR A 392 24.12 24.71 -7.04
C TYR A 392 25.60 24.48 -6.73
N SER A 393 26.47 25.19 -7.46
CA SER A 393 27.82 25.48 -7.01
C SER A 393 27.75 26.54 -5.89
N GLY A 394 28.61 26.36 -4.89
CA GLY A 394 28.48 26.97 -3.57
C GLY A 394 28.75 28.46 -3.50
N ASN A 395 28.37 29.01 -2.34
CA ASN A 395 29.18 29.86 -1.49
C ASN A 395 28.70 29.73 -0.05
#